data_AF-A0A101R443-F1
#
_entry.id   AF-A0A101R443-F1
#
_cell.length_a   1.000
_cell.length_b   1.000
_cell.length_c   1.000
_cell.angle_alpha   90.00
_cell.angle_beta   90.00
_cell.angle_gamma   90.00
#
_symmetry.space_group_name_H-M   'P 1'
#
loop_
_entity.id
_entity.type
_entity.pdbx_description
1 polymer ?
#
loop_
_entity_poly.entity_id
_entity_poly.type
_entity_poly.pdbx_seq_one_letter_code
_entity_poly.pdbx_strand_id
1 'polypeptide(L)'
;MRLATDDPEPVPPTGPGPTPQELPPDRTQAILEAAKQIGSLLKRGGHRFALAGSVAVHALGGQRRLQHDADFCVLREDADAVAQTLREAGLVVREPPEDWLVKTTCFGQDVDIIFELAHRPVTPDLLARAQELSVDSVRMPVLAPTDLMWSLLAAFGEHHCDFGAVLPVARVLREKVDWDDVRERCGQEPMADAFLFLLERLDIIDARRESR
;
A
#
# COMPACT_ATOMS: atom_id res chain seq x y z
N MET A 1 58.48 -19.17 49.37
CA MET A 1 57.22 -19.95 49.25
C MET A 1 56.47 -19.35 48.07
N ARG A 2 56.42 -20.06 46.93
CA ARG A 2 55.80 -19.61 45.68
C ARG A 2 54.28 -19.76 45.78
N LEU A 3 53.51 -18.73 45.44
CA LEU A 3 52.06 -18.83 45.23
C LEU A 3 51.82 -18.63 43.74
N ALA A 4 51.31 -19.68 43.11
CA ALA A 4 50.95 -19.75 41.70
C ALA A 4 49.65 -18.99 41.46
N THR A 5 49.61 -18.23 40.37
CA THR A 5 48.40 -17.65 39.77
C THR A 5 47.77 -18.72 38.87
N ASP A 6 46.59 -19.22 39.23
CA ASP A 6 45.75 -20.01 38.34
C ASP A 6 45.00 -19.05 37.41
N ASP A 7 45.31 -19.09 36.12
CA ASP A 7 44.49 -18.51 35.05
C ASP A 7 43.35 -19.48 34.72
N PRO A 8 42.08 -19.05 34.58
CA PRO A 8 41.00 -19.93 34.19
C PRO A 8 41.09 -20.28 32.69
N GLU A 9 40.93 -21.56 32.38
CA GLU A 9 40.88 -22.07 31.00
C GLU A 9 39.74 -21.43 30.18
N PRO A 10 39.93 -21.20 28.87
CA PRO A 10 38.89 -20.67 28.00
C PRO A 10 37.78 -21.71 27.76
N VAL A 11 36.55 -21.30 28.05
CA VAL A 11 35.33 -22.06 27.78
C VAL A 11 35.15 -22.23 26.26
N PRO A 12 34.93 -23.45 25.73
CA PRO A 12 34.71 -23.66 24.31
C PRO A 12 33.38 -23.02 23.87
N PRO A 13 33.30 -22.43 22.66
CA PRO A 13 32.09 -21.80 22.18
C PRO A 13 30.98 -22.85 22.00
N THR A 14 29.88 -22.64 22.71
CA THR A 14 28.68 -23.45 22.66
C THR A 14 27.80 -23.07 21.47
N GLY A 15 27.58 -24.03 20.56
CA GLY A 15 26.42 -24.09 19.66
C GLY A 15 26.55 -23.39 18.30
N PRO A 16 25.87 -23.91 17.26
CA PRO A 16 25.79 -23.22 15.97
C PRO A 16 25.07 -21.88 16.18
N GLY A 17 25.71 -20.80 15.75
CA GLY A 17 25.11 -19.46 15.76
C GLY A 17 23.82 -19.42 14.92
N PRO A 18 22.97 -18.39 15.10
CA PRO A 18 21.74 -18.24 14.33
C PRO A 18 22.07 -18.31 12.83
N THR A 19 21.40 -19.23 12.13
CA THR A 19 21.46 -19.30 10.67
C THR A 19 21.09 -17.93 10.11
N PRO A 20 21.82 -17.40 9.11
CA PRO A 20 21.44 -16.16 8.45
C PRO A 20 20.02 -16.33 7.94
N GLN A 21 19.09 -15.59 8.53
CA GLN A 21 17.71 -15.57 8.08
C GLN A 21 17.74 -14.92 6.69
N GLU A 22 17.61 -15.73 5.64
CA GLU A 22 17.62 -15.25 4.26
C GLU A 22 16.57 -14.15 4.12
N LEU A 23 17.00 -12.97 3.65
CA LEU A 23 16.09 -11.87 3.41
C LEU A 23 15.03 -12.33 2.38
N PRO A 24 13.75 -11.94 2.56
CA PRO A 24 12.72 -12.25 1.59
C PRO A 24 13.14 -11.83 0.17
N PRO A 25 12.81 -12.63 -0.87
CA PRO A 25 13.17 -12.31 -2.24
C PRO A 25 12.55 -10.97 -2.65
N ASP A 26 13.29 -10.16 -3.42
CA ASP A 26 12.75 -8.91 -3.95
C ASP A 26 11.66 -9.19 -5.00
N ARG A 27 10.42 -8.83 -4.67
CA ARG A 27 9.25 -9.02 -5.53
C ARG A 27 8.90 -7.79 -6.35
N THR A 28 9.65 -6.71 -6.21
CA THR A 28 9.31 -5.39 -6.79
C THR A 28 9.03 -5.47 -8.29
N GLN A 29 9.97 -6.01 -9.07
CA GLN A 29 9.77 -6.11 -10.52
C GLN A 29 8.60 -7.02 -10.89
N ALA A 30 8.43 -8.16 -10.21
CA ALA A 30 7.35 -9.10 -10.51
C ALA A 30 5.96 -8.45 -10.28
N ILE A 31 5.81 -7.68 -9.20
CA ILE A 31 4.58 -6.96 -8.87
C ILE A 31 4.32 -5.86 -9.90
N LEU A 32 5.35 -5.11 -10.31
CA LEU A 32 5.23 -4.09 -11.34
C LEU A 32 4.83 -4.69 -12.70
N GLU A 33 5.39 -5.83 -13.09
CA GLU A 33 4.99 -6.54 -14.32
C GLU A 33 3.54 -7.03 -14.26
N ALA A 34 3.11 -7.58 -13.11
CA ALA A 34 1.71 -7.95 -12.90
C ALA A 34 0.78 -6.73 -13.01
N ALA A 35 1.12 -5.62 -12.35
CA ALA A 35 0.36 -4.38 -12.43
C ALA A 35 0.29 -3.83 -13.87
N LYS A 36 1.39 -3.86 -14.63
CA LYS A 36 1.42 -3.47 -16.05
C LYS A 36 0.47 -4.31 -16.90
N GLN A 37 0.49 -5.62 -16.71
CA GLN A 37 -0.36 -6.53 -17.46
C GLN A 37 -1.83 -6.30 -17.16
N ILE A 38 -2.20 -6.18 -15.88
CA ILE A 38 -3.57 -5.90 -15.45
C ILE A 38 -4.03 -4.53 -15.93
N GLY A 39 -3.26 -3.47 -15.67
CA GLY A 39 -3.59 -2.12 -16.13
C GLY A 39 -3.76 -2.05 -17.65
N SER A 40 -2.95 -2.78 -18.42
CA SER A 40 -3.09 -2.86 -19.87
C SER A 40 -4.37 -3.58 -20.31
N LEU A 41 -4.77 -4.64 -19.62
CA LEU A 41 -6.05 -5.34 -19.87
C LEU A 41 -7.24 -4.44 -19.56
N LEU A 42 -7.23 -3.78 -18.41
CA LEU A 42 -8.31 -2.87 -18.01
C LEU A 42 -8.48 -1.72 -19.00
N LYS A 43 -7.37 -1.12 -19.46
CA LYS A 43 -7.38 -0.08 -20.50
C LYS A 43 -7.95 -0.59 -21.83
N ARG A 44 -7.54 -1.78 -22.29
CA ARG A 44 -8.05 -2.37 -23.53
C ARG A 44 -9.53 -2.71 -23.46
N GLY A 45 -10.01 -3.10 -22.28
CA GLY A 45 -11.43 -3.33 -22.00
C GLY A 45 -12.26 -2.07 -21.82
N GLY A 46 -11.64 -0.87 -21.80
CA GLY A 46 -12.34 0.39 -21.61
C GLY A 46 -12.84 0.63 -20.17
N HIS A 47 -12.27 -0.07 -19.19
CA HIS A 47 -12.70 0.01 -17.80
C HIS A 47 -12.21 1.29 -17.12
N ARG A 48 -13.03 1.84 -16.23
CA ARG A 48 -12.63 2.93 -15.33
C ARG A 48 -11.95 2.31 -14.12
N PHE A 49 -10.70 2.69 -13.87
CA PHE A 49 -9.94 2.18 -12.74
C PHE A 49 -8.89 3.18 -12.27
N ALA A 50 -8.33 2.93 -11.09
CA ALA A 50 -7.12 3.59 -10.62
C ALA A 50 -6.27 2.62 -9.78
N LEU A 51 -4.95 2.66 -9.96
CA LEU A 51 -4.03 1.96 -9.06
C LEU A 51 -4.08 2.56 -7.66
N ALA A 52 -4.09 1.68 -6.66
CA ALA A 52 -4.07 2.01 -5.24
C ALA A 52 -2.88 1.33 -4.54
N GLY A 53 -2.89 1.37 -3.21
CA GLY A 53 -1.95 0.64 -2.37
C GLY A 53 -0.48 0.91 -2.66
N SER A 54 0.36 -0.10 -2.46
CA SER A 54 1.82 0.05 -2.48
C SER A 54 2.37 0.40 -3.87
N VAL A 55 1.75 -0.11 -4.94
CA VAL A 55 2.12 0.20 -6.33
C VAL A 55 1.82 1.67 -6.66
N ALA A 56 0.68 2.22 -6.19
CA ALA A 56 0.37 3.63 -6.34
C ALA A 56 1.40 4.52 -5.62
N VAL A 57 1.77 4.15 -4.37
CA VAL A 57 2.82 4.86 -3.62
C VAL A 57 4.14 4.84 -4.40
N HIS A 58 4.53 3.70 -4.96
CA HIS A 58 5.74 3.58 -5.77
C HIS A 58 5.69 4.52 -6.99
N ALA A 59 4.59 4.55 -7.74
CA ALA A 59 4.39 5.43 -8.89
C ALA A 59 4.44 6.93 -8.52
N LEU A 60 4.08 7.28 -7.29
CA LEU A 60 4.13 8.64 -6.75
C LEU A 60 5.51 9.07 -6.23
N GLY A 61 6.53 8.20 -6.33
CA GLY A 61 7.91 8.47 -5.92
C GLY A 61 8.35 7.73 -4.65
N GLY A 62 7.55 6.79 -4.15
CA GLY A 62 7.92 5.92 -3.05
C GLY A 62 9.02 4.94 -3.44
N GLN A 63 10.08 4.86 -2.63
CA GLN A 63 11.24 3.99 -2.88
C GLN A 63 11.22 2.68 -2.09
N ARG A 64 10.09 2.36 -1.45
CA ARG A 64 9.96 1.11 -0.70
C ARG A 64 9.83 -0.07 -1.65
N ARG A 65 10.52 -1.17 -1.33
CA ARG A 65 10.35 -2.45 -2.03
C ARG A 65 8.90 -2.89 -1.92
N LEU A 66 8.34 -3.33 -3.05
CA LEU A 66 7.02 -3.93 -3.07
C LEU A 66 7.15 -5.38 -2.59
N GLN A 67 6.32 -5.75 -1.64
CA GLN A 67 6.32 -7.08 -1.02
C GLN A 67 4.96 -7.77 -1.09
N HIS A 68 3.92 -7.00 -1.45
CA HIS A 68 2.53 -7.39 -1.40
C HIS A 68 1.92 -7.36 -2.81
N ASP A 69 0.60 -7.47 -2.87
CA ASP A 69 -0.23 -7.40 -4.06
C ASP A 69 -0.21 -6.04 -4.78
N ALA A 70 -0.76 -6.05 -6.00
CA ALA A 70 -1.13 -4.85 -6.73
C ALA A 70 -2.63 -4.58 -6.60
N ASP A 71 -2.99 -3.36 -6.23
CA ASP A 71 -4.38 -2.97 -5.95
C ASP A 71 -4.95 -2.08 -7.07
N PHE A 72 -6.13 -2.42 -7.57
CA PHE A 72 -6.87 -1.63 -8.56
C PHE A 72 -8.26 -1.29 -8.03
N CYS A 73 -8.53 -0.01 -7.85
CA CYS A 73 -9.88 0.48 -7.56
C CYS A 73 -10.71 0.52 -8.85
N VAL A 74 -11.92 -0.04 -8.81
CA VAL A 74 -12.93 -0.02 -9.88
C VAL A 74 -14.30 0.28 -9.27
N LEU A 75 -15.28 0.65 -10.08
CA LEU A 75 -16.64 0.83 -9.59
C LEU A 75 -17.29 -0.52 -9.30
N ARG A 76 -18.16 -0.60 -8.28
CA ARG A 76 -18.85 -1.86 -7.94
C ARG A 76 -19.70 -2.36 -9.11
N GLU A 77 -20.38 -1.46 -9.83
CA GLU A 77 -21.15 -1.84 -11.02
C GLU A 77 -20.30 -2.36 -12.19
N ASP A 78 -19.00 -2.02 -12.23
CA ASP A 78 -18.08 -2.43 -13.29
C ASP A 78 -17.32 -3.73 -12.90
N ALA A 79 -17.44 -4.21 -11.66
CA ALA A 79 -16.66 -5.34 -11.13
C ALA A 79 -16.84 -6.63 -11.95
N ASP A 80 -18.06 -6.97 -12.34
CA ASP A 80 -18.35 -8.15 -13.16
C ASP A 80 -17.75 -8.04 -14.57
N ALA A 81 -17.83 -6.85 -15.18
CA ALA A 81 -17.27 -6.59 -16.51
C ALA A 81 -15.73 -6.65 -16.49
N VAL A 82 -15.13 -6.13 -15.43
CA VAL A 82 -13.68 -6.24 -15.17
C VAL A 82 -13.29 -7.71 -15.00
N ALA A 83 -13.99 -8.46 -14.13
CA ALA A 83 -13.73 -9.87 -13.90
C ALA A 83 -13.83 -10.68 -15.21
N GLN A 84 -14.84 -10.40 -16.04
CA GLN A 84 -15.00 -11.04 -17.34
C GLN A 84 -13.82 -10.75 -18.28
N THR A 85 -13.35 -9.50 -18.35
CA THR A 85 -12.19 -9.11 -19.17
C THR A 85 -10.91 -9.84 -18.72
N LEU A 86 -10.73 -10.02 -17.40
CA LEU A 86 -9.60 -10.77 -16.86
C LEU A 86 -9.70 -12.27 -17.20
N ARG A 87 -10.89 -12.88 -17.12
CA ARG A 87 -11.13 -14.27 -17.51
C ARG A 87 -10.88 -14.51 -18.99
N GLU A 88 -11.32 -13.60 -19.86
CA GLU A 88 -11.07 -13.67 -21.31
C GLU A 88 -9.58 -13.57 -21.65
N ALA A 89 -8.80 -12.89 -20.82
CA ALA A 89 -7.34 -12.83 -20.92
C ALA A 89 -6.64 -14.08 -20.36
N GLY A 90 -7.40 -15.08 -19.90
CA GLY A 90 -6.88 -16.34 -19.35
C GLY A 90 -6.50 -16.28 -17.88
N LEU A 91 -6.88 -15.23 -17.14
CA LEU A 91 -6.61 -15.11 -15.71
C LEU A 91 -7.75 -15.75 -14.90
N VAL A 92 -7.37 -16.42 -13.81
CA VAL A 92 -8.35 -16.96 -12.86
C VAL A 92 -8.80 -15.84 -11.92
N VAL A 93 -10.08 -15.50 -11.95
CA VAL A 93 -10.70 -14.56 -11.02
C VAL A 93 -11.40 -15.34 -9.92
N ARG A 94 -11.15 -14.96 -8.67
CA ARG A 94 -11.66 -15.58 -7.45
C ARG A 94 -12.46 -14.54 -6.67
N GLU A 95 -13.63 -14.93 -6.19
CA GLU A 95 -14.43 -14.17 -5.23
C GLU A 95 -14.13 -14.73 -3.84
N PRO A 96 -13.35 -14.00 -3.02
CA PRO A 96 -13.09 -14.43 -1.65
C PRO A 96 -14.29 -14.04 -0.76
N PRO A 97 -14.35 -14.46 0.52
CA PRO A 97 -15.49 -14.13 1.40
C PRO A 97 -15.63 -12.62 1.70
N GLU A 98 -14.63 -11.82 1.38
CA GLU A 98 -14.64 -10.37 1.47
C GLU A 98 -15.57 -9.73 0.42
N ASP A 99 -16.65 -9.09 0.88
CA ASP A 99 -17.65 -8.42 0.02
C ASP A 99 -17.18 -7.08 -0.60
N TRP A 100 -15.88 -6.80 -0.64
CA TRP A 100 -15.31 -5.51 -1.07
C TRP A 100 -14.32 -5.60 -2.26
N LEU A 101 -13.96 -6.81 -2.68
CA LEU A 101 -13.10 -7.02 -3.85
C LEU A 101 -13.34 -8.36 -4.56
N VAL A 102 -12.70 -8.51 -5.73
CA VAL A 102 -12.35 -9.82 -6.29
C VAL A 102 -10.84 -9.91 -6.45
N LYS A 103 -10.30 -11.14 -6.44
CA LYS A 103 -8.86 -11.39 -6.55
C LYS A 103 -8.52 -12.10 -7.84
N THR A 104 -7.35 -11.80 -8.39
CA THR A 104 -6.75 -12.61 -9.45
C THR A 104 -5.26 -12.81 -9.18
N THR A 105 -4.62 -13.63 -9.99
CA THR A 105 -3.16 -13.82 -9.92
C THR A 105 -2.60 -13.64 -11.32
N CYS A 106 -1.58 -12.78 -11.45
CA CYS A 106 -0.87 -12.52 -12.71
C CYS A 106 0.63 -12.69 -12.48
N PHE A 107 1.30 -13.49 -13.31
CA PHE A 107 2.73 -13.82 -13.15
C PHE A 107 3.12 -14.30 -11.74
N GLY A 108 2.21 -15.03 -11.08
CA GLY A 108 2.40 -15.52 -9.72
C GLY A 108 2.30 -14.46 -8.62
N GLN A 109 1.89 -13.22 -8.95
CA GLN A 109 1.60 -12.17 -7.98
C GLN A 109 0.09 -11.99 -7.84
N ASP A 110 -0.37 -11.78 -6.61
CA ASP A 110 -1.76 -11.48 -6.34
C ASP A 110 -2.12 -10.05 -6.72
N VAL A 111 -3.35 -9.89 -7.18
CA VAL A 111 -3.90 -8.62 -7.63
C VAL A 111 -5.32 -8.50 -7.10
N ASP A 112 -5.55 -7.41 -6.37
CA ASP A 112 -6.83 -7.09 -5.76
C ASP A 112 -7.59 -6.08 -6.63
N ILE A 113 -8.81 -6.44 -7.02
CA ILE A 113 -9.74 -5.59 -7.76
C ILE A 113 -10.79 -5.09 -6.77
N ILE A 114 -10.55 -3.90 -6.24
CA ILE A 114 -11.24 -3.30 -5.11
C ILE A 114 -12.39 -2.43 -5.61
N PHE A 115 -13.59 -2.66 -5.12
CA PHE A 115 -14.75 -1.79 -5.40
C PHE A 115 -15.31 -1.10 -4.15
N GLU A 116 -14.74 -1.41 -2.99
CA GLU A 116 -14.96 -0.67 -1.75
C GLU A 116 -13.60 -0.48 -1.05
N LEU A 117 -13.17 0.78 -0.97
CA LEU A 117 -11.87 1.20 -0.44
C LEU A 117 -12.05 1.81 0.96
N ALA A 118 -11.40 1.21 1.97
CA ALA A 118 -11.51 1.63 3.37
C ALA A 118 -12.98 1.80 3.82
N HIS A 119 -13.79 0.76 3.60
CA HIS A 119 -15.22 0.70 3.95
C HIS A 119 -16.10 1.75 3.22
N ARG A 120 -15.61 2.37 2.15
CA ARG A 120 -16.39 3.28 1.31
C ARG A 120 -16.41 2.81 -0.13
N PRO A 121 -17.56 2.84 -0.82
CA PRO A 121 -17.61 2.50 -2.23
C PRO A 121 -16.62 3.31 -3.05
N VAL A 122 -15.94 2.67 -4.01
CA VAL A 122 -15.17 3.39 -5.01
C VAL A 122 -16.17 4.16 -5.88
N THR A 123 -15.99 5.49 -5.98
CA THR A 123 -16.93 6.36 -6.69
C THR A 123 -16.36 6.87 -8.02
N PRO A 124 -17.23 7.31 -8.96
CA PRO A 124 -16.76 7.95 -10.18
C PRO A 124 -15.87 9.17 -9.91
N ASP A 125 -16.19 9.97 -8.88
CA ASP A 125 -15.40 11.14 -8.51
C ASP A 125 -14.01 10.78 -7.99
N LEU A 126 -13.91 9.68 -7.22
CA LEU A 126 -12.61 9.16 -6.77
C LEU A 126 -11.74 8.78 -7.97
N LEU A 127 -12.30 8.04 -8.93
CA LEU A 127 -11.57 7.64 -10.13
C LEU A 127 -11.26 8.82 -11.06
N ALA A 128 -12.13 9.82 -11.13
CA ALA A 128 -11.91 11.02 -11.95
C ALA A 128 -10.77 11.91 -11.46
N ARG A 129 -10.45 11.88 -10.16
CA ARG A 129 -9.29 12.59 -9.57
C ARG A 129 -7.97 11.86 -9.79
N ALA A 130 -7.98 10.62 -10.26
CA ALA A 130 -6.77 9.84 -10.48
C ALA A 130 -5.81 10.54 -11.46
N GLN A 131 -4.52 10.40 -11.21
CA GLN A 131 -3.46 10.99 -12.01
C GLN A 131 -2.90 9.96 -12.99
N GLU A 132 -2.79 10.33 -14.27
CA GLU A 132 -2.09 9.50 -15.25
C GLU A 132 -0.58 9.55 -14.99
N LEU A 133 -0.02 8.44 -14.51
CA LEU A 133 1.41 8.29 -14.17
C LEU A 133 2.03 7.11 -14.90
N SER A 134 3.36 7.10 -15.01
CA SER A 134 4.10 5.96 -15.57
C SER A 134 4.38 4.94 -14.47
N VAL A 135 3.91 3.71 -14.68
CA VAL A 135 4.15 2.55 -13.81
C VAL A 135 4.96 1.57 -14.61
N ASP A 136 6.28 1.57 -14.37
CA ASP A 136 7.25 0.77 -15.11
C ASP A 136 7.03 0.80 -16.64
N SER A 137 7.00 2.04 -17.16
CA SER A 137 6.83 2.40 -18.58
C SER A 137 5.41 2.29 -19.16
N VAL A 138 4.39 1.90 -18.37
CA VAL A 138 2.99 1.94 -18.79
C VAL A 138 2.27 3.11 -18.12
N ARG A 139 1.68 4.00 -18.94
CA ARG A 139 0.84 5.10 -18.45
C ARG A 139 -0.54 4.57 -18.03
N MET A 140 -0.95 4.81 -16.80
CA MET A 140 -2.28 4.44 -16.31
C MET A 140 -2.74 5.34 -15.15
N PRO A 141 -4.03 5.33 -14.78
CA PRO A 141 -4.52 6.13 -13.67
C PRO A 141 -4.03 5.57 -12.34
N VAL A 142 -3.52 6.45 -11.48
CA VAL A 142 -3.10 6.18 -10.10
C VAL A 142 -3.91 7.08 -9.18
N LEU A 143 -4.42 6.56 -8.06
CA LEU A 143 -5.18 7.38 -7.10
C LEU A 143 -4.41 8.65 -6.73
N ALA A 144 -5.15 9.75 -6.59
CA ALA A 144 -4.56 11.02 -6.18
C ALA A 144 -3.86 10.87 -4.81
N PRO A 145 -2.73 11.54 -4.56
CA PRO A 145 -1.99 11.42 -3.30
C PRO A 145 -2.86 11.65 -2.05
N THR A 146 -3.75 12.64 -2.09
CA THR A 146 -4.70 12.93 -1.00
C THR A 146 -5.66 11.78 -0.74
N ASP A 147 -6.26 11.22 -1.80
CA ASP A 147 -7.18 10.09 -1.70
C ASP A 147 -6.47 8.82 -1.21
N LEU A 148 -5.24 8.59 -1.69
CA LEU A 148 -4.41 7.48 -1.26
C LEU A 148 -4.03 7.61 0.22
N MET A 149 -3.59 8.80 0.67
CA MET A 149 -3.29 9.05 2.08
C MET A 149 -4.53 8.88 2.96
N TRP A 150 -5.66 9.46 2.57
CA TRP A 150 -6.92 9.28 3.28
C TRP A 150 -7.30 7.80 3.41
N SER A 151 -7.18 7.00 2.34
CA SER A 151 -7.52 5.57 2.37
C SER A 151 -6.66 4.76 3.35
N LEU A 152 -5.36 5.09 3.46
CA LEU A 152 -4.46 4.46 4.44
C LEU A 152 -4.86 4.77 5.88
N LEU A 153 -5.26 6.03 6.16
CA LEU A 153 -5.69 6.45 7.50
C LEU A 153 -7.07 5.90 7.85
N ALA A 154 -7.99 5.86 6.88
CA ALA A 154 -9.35 5.35 7.05
C ALA A 154 -9.37 3.82 7.27
N ALA A 155 -8.32 3.10 6.88
CA ALA A 155 -8.16 1.68 7.17
C ALA A 155 -7.67 1.40 8.59
N PHE A 156 -7.31 2.42 9.38
CA PHE A 156 -6.94 2.21 10.78
C PHE A 156 -8.15 1.83 11.63
N GLY A 157 -7.94 0.88 12.54
CA GLY A 157 -8.91 0.48 13.55
C GLY A 157 -8.23 -0.10 14.78
N GLU A 158 -9.02 -0.47 15.79
CA GLU A 158 -8.51 -0.99 17.07
C GLU A 158 -7.60 -2.22 16.93
N HIS A 159 -7.83 -3.03 15.90
CA HIS A 159 -7.08 -4.26 15.64
C HIS A 159 -6.06 -4.14 14.51
N HIS A 160 -6.13 -3.06 13.73
CA HIS A 160 -5.29 -2.84 12.55
C HIS A 160 -4.83 -1.39 12.52
N CYS A 161 -3.65 -1.14 13.10
CA CYS A 161 -3.06 0.19 13.18
C CYS A 161 -1.54 0.08 13.08
N ASP A 162 -1.00 0.16 11.86
CA ASP A 162 0.45 0.15 11.61
C ASP A 162 0.93 1.52 11.12
N PHE A 163 1.27 2.39 12.06
CA PHE A 163 1.88 3.68 11.75
C PHE A 163 3.25 3.53 11.07
N GLY A 164 3.97 2.44 11.34
CA GLY A 164 5.30 2.19 10.77
C GLY A 164 5.24 1.94 9.26
N ALA A 165 4.15 1.35 8.77
CA ALA A 165 3.88 1.18 7.34
C ALA A 165 3.50 2.51 6.65
N VAL A 166 2.69 3.36 7.31
CA VAL A 166 2.13 4.58 6.70
C VAL A 166 3.06 5.80 6.82
N LEU A 167 3.85 5.91 7.88
CA LEU A 167 4.75 7.06 8.13
C LEU A 167 5.73 7.34 6.97
N PRO A 168 6.42 6.35 6.38
CA PRO A 168 7.28 6.58 5.22
C PRO A 168 6.51 7.11 4.01
N VAL A 169 5.27 6.65 3.80
CA VAL A 169 4.40 7.11 2.71
C VAL A 169 4.04 8.58 2.93
N ALA A 170 3.64 8.95 4.15
CA ALA A 170 3.34 10.33 4.51
C ALA A 170 4.54 11.26 4.25
N ARG A 171 5.76 10.85 4.59
CA ARG A 171 6.98 11.65 4.34
C ARG A 171 7.26 11.86 2.84
N VAL A 172 7.06 10.82 2.03
CA VAL A 172 7.27 10.88 0.58
C VAL A 172 6.23 11.78 -0.09
N LEU A 173 4.98 11.69 0.34
CA LEU A 173 3.86 12.38 -0.28
C LEU A 173 3.52 13.74 0.36
N ARG A 174 4.26 14.18 1.38
CA ARG A 174 3.90 15.35 2.21
C ARG A 174 3.54 16.61 1.41
N GLU A 175 4.28 16.91 0.34
CA GLU A 175 4.08 18.11 -0.48
C GLU A 175 2.97 17.94 -1.53
N LYS A 176 2.49 16.71 -1.72
CA LYS A 176 1.49 16.34 -2.74
C LYS A 176 0.10 16.10 -2.14
N VAL A 177 0.02 15.91 -0.82
CA VAL A 177 -1.21 15.64 -0.09
C VAL A 177 -1.82 16.95 0.38
N ASP A 178 -3.12 17.09 0.15
CA ASP A 178 -3.94 18.11 0.82
C ASP A 178 -4.28 17.61 2.24
N TRP A 179 -3.49 18.05 3.22
CA TRP A 179 -3.63 17.60 4.60
C TRP A 179 -4.87 18.15 5.30
N ASP A 180 -5.42 19.27 4.82
CA ASP A 180 -6.65 19.83 5.38
C ASP A 180 -7.86 19.02 4.92
N ASP A 181 -7.90 18.59 3.65
CA ASP A 181 -8.90 17.64 3.15
C ASP A 181 -8.80 16.26 3.85
N VAL A 182 -7.58 15.72 4.04
CA VAL A 182 -7.40 14.47 4.80
C VAL A 182 -7.95 14.60 6.22
N ARG A 183 -7.63 15.69 6.91
CA ARG A 183 -8.13 15.99 8.25
C ARG A 183 -9.66 16.06 8.29
N GLU A 184 -10.27 16.76 7.36
CA GLU A 184 -11.72 16.90 7.29
C GLU A 184 -12.39 15.53 7.08
N ARG A 185 -11.87 14.73 6.15
CA ARG A 185 -12.44 13.41 5.82
C ARG A 185 -12.23 12.34 6.89
N CYS A 186 -11.13 12.41 7.64
CA CYS A 186 -10.87 11.55 8.80
C CYS A 186 -11.69 11.97 10.03
N GLY A 187 -12.18 13.22 10.08
CA GLY A 187 -13.05 13.68 11.16
C GLY A 187 -12.37 13.62 12.53
N GLN A 188 -12.95 12.85 13.44
CA GLN A 188 -12.48 12.66 14.83
C GLN A 188 -12.08 11.20 15.11
N GLU A 189 -11.79 10.42 14.06
CA GLU A 189 -11.39 9.03 14.22
C GLU A 189 -10.08 8.93 15.02
N PRO A 190 -10.06 8.27 16.21
CA PRO A 190 -8.95 8.37 17.15
C PRO A 190 -7.59 7.94 16.60
N MET A 191 -7.57 6.88 15.78
CA MET A 191 -6.32 6.35 15.22
C MET A 191 -5.76 7.26 14.12
N ALA A 192 -6.62 7.80 13.25
CA ALA A 192 -6.21 8.76 12.23
C ALA A 192 -5.75 10.07 12.87
N ASP A 193 -6.47 10.57 13.88
CA ASP A 193 -6.11 11.77 14.62
C ASP A 193 -4.76 11.62 15.35
N ALA A 194 -4.53 10.48 16.02
CA ALA A 194 -3.25 10.17 16.65
C ALA A 194 -2.09 10.12 15.64
N PHE A 195 -2.32 9.59 14.43
CA PHE A 195 -1.31 9.57 13.38
C PHE A 195 -1.01 10.98 12.86
N LEU A 196 -2.03 11.78 12.59
CA LEU A 196 -1.88 13.18 12.15
C LEU A 196 -1.13 14.00 13.19
N PHE A 197 -1.47 13.85 14.48
CA PHE A 197 -0.72 14.46 15.57
C PHE A 197 0.76 14.03 15.59
N LEU A 198 1.04 12.74 15.37
CA LEU A 198 2.42 12.26 15.25
C LEU A 198 3.15 12.93 14.07
N LEU A 199 2.51 13.10 12.92
CA LEU A 199 3.11 13.78 11.76
C LEU A 199 3.45 15.24 12.07
N GLU A 200 2.59 15.94 12.81
CA GLU A 200 2.83 17.31 13.29
C GLU A 200 4.02 17.35 14.25
N ARG A 201 4.07 16.43 15.23
CA ARG A 201 5.17 16.34 16.21
C ARG A 201 6.52 16.02 15.58
N LEU A 202 6.53 15.44 14.39
CA LEU A 202 7.71 15.09 13.60
C LEU A 202 8.05 16.14 12.53
N ASP A 203 7.34 17.28 12.51
CA ASP A 203 7.48 18.35 11.51
C ASP A 203 7.36 17.84 10.06
N ILE A 204 6.50 16.84 9.84
CA ILE A 204 6.20 16.30 8.49
C ILE A 204 5.10 17.11 7.82
N ILE A 205 4.14 17.56 8.61
CA ILE A 205 3.00 18.38 8.18
C ILE A 205 2.86 19.57 9.13
N ASP A 206 2.31 20.67 8.62
CA ASP A 206 2.03 21.83 9.45
C ASP A 206 0.97 21.50 10.50
N ALA A 207 1.13 22.02 11.72
CA ALA A 207 0.13 21.89 12.77
C ALA A 207 -1.21 22.49 12.32
N ARG A 208 -2.32 21.84 12.71
CA ARG A 208 -3.66 22.40 12.51
C ARG A 208 -3.69 23.81 13.12
N ARG A 209 -4.00 24.81 12.30
CA ARG A 209 -4.23 26.18 12.79
C ARG A 209 -5.48 26.14 13.66
N GLU A 210 -5.31 26.17 14.97
CA GLU A 210 -6.43 26.35 15.88
C GLU A 210 -7.07 27.71 15.59
N SER A 211 -8.34 27.69 15.16
CA SER A 211 -9.14 28.90 15.09
C SER A 211 -9.38 29.34 16.53
N ARG A 212 -8.65 30.37 16.93
CA ARG A 212 -8.68 30.95 18.27
C ARG A 212 -10.00 31.66 18.56
#